data_AF-A0A6L7WXZ2-F1
#
_entry.id   AF-A0A6L7WXZ2-F1
#
_cell.length_a   1.000
_cell.length_b   1.000
_cell.length_c   1.000
_cell.angle_alpha   90.00
_cell.angle_beta   90.00
_cell.angle_gamma   90.00
#
_symmetry.space_group_name_H-M   'P 1'
#
loop_
_entity.id
_entity.type
_entity.pdbx_description
1 polymer ?
#
loop_
_entity_poly.entity_id
_entity_poly.type
_entity_poly.pdbx_seq_one_letter_code
_entity_poly.pdbx_strand_id
1 'polypeptide(L)'
;MPTAAPAGAVVRDAYGAHFPDEPEPLKLPLDYAPPKVRRHGLSDAHPFPLVSDGKGTGDDYAHAHRVRPWQAWSFPEIEYARTPTSFAALVVDVDGAAAGEHLVMAVENGEVCEPNWAVMRRASGGIHVVWTLACPVHRYPTAKAGPLKALARVGEFYASALDGDAGYAGVLAHNPMADGHRGRCVTTWLRHQPYSLGELAERIPAGWHQPRLPAVRTAAGRNDALFRALCRFAGTAGRNQVAIAIEAERVNAIFTCPLPAQEVRHVVASVLRYRARWAASGWHQASFLAKQARRGAAGGRVSKGGGRPRKWADDAERKREWKRRNRGATKQANTG
;
A
#
# COMPACT_ATOMS: atom_id res chain seq x y z
N MET A 1 -47.09 -33.60 -14.12
CA MET A 1 -46.91 -32.33 -13.38
C MET A 1 -45.83 -32.58 -12.34
N PRO A 2 -44.63 -31.99 -12.46
CA PRO A 2 -43.56 -32.24 -11.50
C PRO A 2 -43.76 -31.37 -10.26
N THR A 3 -43.75 -32.02 -9.10
CA THR A 3 -43.77 -31.45 -7.76
C THR A 3 -42.50 -30.62 -7.52
N ALA A 4 -42.68 -29.36 -7.14
CA ALA A 4 -41.61 -28.43 -6.83
C ALA A 4 -40.82 -28.87 -5.58
N ALA A 5 -39.50 -28.78 -5.64
CA ALA A 5 -38.61 -28.95 -4.49
C ALA A 5 -38.76 -27.77 -3.52
N PRO A 6 -38.66 -27.98 -2.19
CA PRO A 6 -38.74 -26.88 -1.23
C PRO A 6 -37.51 -25.97 -1.33
N ALA A 7 -37.77 -24.68 -1.42
CA ALA A 7 -36.78 -23.61 -1.32
C ALA A 7 -36.28 -23.47 0.12
N GLY A 8 -35.00 -23.09 0.27
CA GLY A 8 -34.46 -22.55 1.52
C GLY A 8 -33.56 -23.50 2.32
N ALA A 9 -32.40 -23.86 1.77
CA ALA A 9 -31.30 -24.33 2.59
C ALA A 9 -30.66 -23.11 3.29
N VAL A 10 -31.07 -22.86 4.53
CA VAL A 10 -30.57 -21.75 5.36
C VAL A 10 -29.13 -22.06 5.79
N VAL A 11 -28.16 -21.36 5.21
CA VAL A 11 -26.77 -21.40 5.68
C VAL A 11 -26.67 -20.51 6.92
N ARG A 12 -26.64 -21.13 8.11
CA ARG A 12 -26.43 -20.46 9.39
C ARG A 12 -24.94 -20.39 9.70
N ASP A 13 -24.44 -19.23 10.12
CA ASP A 13 -23.16 -19.16 10.83
C ASP A 13 -23.34 -19.48 12.33
N ALA A 14 -22.22 -19.62 13.05
CA ALA A 14 -22.17 -20.04 14.45
C ALA A 14 -22.85 -19.06 15.44
N TYR A 15 -23.40 -17.93 14.98
CA TYR A 15 -23.98 -16.89 15.83
C TYR A 15 -25.39 -16.44 15.41
N GLY A 16 -26.04 -17.14 14.48
CA GLY A 16 -27.51 -17.08 14.33
C GLY A 16 -28.08 -15.79 13.75
N ALA A 17 -27.30 -14.97 13.04
CA ALA A 17 -27.84 -13.81 12.33
C ALA A 17 -28.53 -14.21 11.01
N HIS A 18 -29.81 -13.86 10.88
CA HIS A 18 -30.54 -13.95 9.61
C HIS A 18 -30.08 -12.84 8.66
N PHE A 19 -29.64 -13.21 7.46
CA PHE A 19 -29.38 -12.26 6.37
C PHE A 19 -30.44 -12.45 5.27
N PRO A 20 -31.14 -11.39 4.82
CA PRO A 20 -31.97 -11.47 3.61
C PRO A 20 -31.08 -11.69 2.36
N ASP A 21 -31.63 -12.34 1.34
CA ASP A 21 -30.89 -12.77 0.12
C ASP A 21 -30.25 -11.60 -0.66
N GLU A 22 -30.77 -10.38 -0.51
CA GLU A 22 -30.08 -9.11 -0.77
C GLU A 22 -30.59 -8.05 0.22
N PRO A 23 -29.78 -7.60 1.20
CA PRO A 23 -30.18 -6.46 2.02
C PRO A 23 -30.13 -5.19 1.17
N GLU A 24 -31.08 -4.27 1.41
CA GLU A 24 -31.00 -2.91 0.85
C GLU A 24 -29.57 -2.38 1.01
N PRO A 25 -28.96 -1.83 -0.06
CA PRO A 25 -27.59 -1.33 0.02
C PRO A 25 -27.55 -0.30 1.14
N LEU A 26 -26.70 -0.59 2.14
CA LEU A 26 -26.43 0.30 3.26
C LEU A 26 -26.27 1.72 2.70
N LYS A 27 -27.21 2.63 3.03
CA LYS A 27 -27.11 4.05 2.68
C LYS A 27 -25.98 4.64 3.49
N LEU A 28 -24.75 4.44 3.01
CA LEU A 28 -23.59 5.17 3.51
C LEU A 28 -23.93 6.66 3.41
N PRO A 29 -23.38 7.50 4.30
CA PRO A 29 -23.09 8.90 3.97
C PRO A 29 -22.08 8.89 2.81
N LEU A 30 -22.53 8.54 1.60
CA LEU A 30 -21.69 8.31 0.43
C LEU A 30 -20.85 9.54 0.12
N ASP A 31 -21.33 10.74 0.49
CA ASP A 31 -20.61 12.00 0.38
C ASP A 31 -19.25 11.98 1.08
N TYR A 32 -19.10 11.18 2.12
CA TYR A 32 -17.86 10.96 2.83
C TYR A 32 -17.25 9.58 2.53
N ALA A 33 -17.67 8.87 1.49
CA ALA A 33 -16.93 7.69 1.04
C ALA A 33 -15.82 8.13 0.08
N PRO A 34 -14.71 7.36 -0.07
CA PRO A 34 -13.73 7.66 -1.10
C PRO A 34 -14.39 7.79 -2.47
N PRO A 35 -14.02 8.74 -3.34
CA PRO A 35 -14.76 9.06 -4.56
C PRO A 35 -15.07 7.86 -5.46
N LYS A 36 -14.18 6.86 -5.52
CA LYS A 36 -14.43 5.59 -6.23
C LYS A 36 -15.55 4.77 -5.60
N VAL A 37 -15.50 4.59 -4.29
CA VAL A 37 -16.53 3.89 -3.51
C VAL A 37 -17.86 4.66 -3.58
N ARG A 38 -17.80 6.00 -3.48
CA ARG A 38 -18.97 6.87 -3.65
C ARG A 38 -19.63 6.71 -5.02
N ARG A 39 -18.84 6.78 -6.09
CA ARG A 39 -19.32 6.82 -7.48
C ARG A 39 -19.78 5.45 -7.99
N HIS A 40 -19.09 4.38 -7.58
CA HIS A 40 -19.27 3.07 -8.17
C HIS A 40 -19.64 1.98 -7.13
N GLY A 41 -19.91 2.39 -5.89
CA GLY A 41 -20.05 1.47 -4.78
C GLY A 41 -18.74 0.75 -4.47
N LEU A 42 -18.79 -0.10 -3.44
CA LEU A 42 -17.70 -1.03 -3.18
C LEU A 42 -17.63 -2.12 -4.26
N SER A 43 -18.75 -2.42 -4.93
CA SER A 43 -18.90 -3.47 -5.94
C SER A 43 -18.01 -3.31 -7.15
N ASP A 44 -17.95 -2.11 -7.70
CA ASP A 44 -17.17 -1.84 -8.90
C ASP A 44 -15.72 -1.47 -8.56
N ALA A 45 -15.49 -0.94 -7.36
CA ALA A 45 -14.15 -0.63 -6.86
C ALA A 45 -13.37 -1.89 -6.45
N HIS A 46 -14.08 -2.88 -5.91
CA HIS A 46 -13.51 -4.10 -5.39
C HIS A 46 -14.49 -5.28 -5.52
N PRO A 47 -14.26 -6.26 -6.43
CA PRO A 47 -15.19 -7.37 -6.61
C PRO A 47 -15.27 -8.33 -5.42
N PHE A 48 -14.18 -8.45 -4.64
CA PHE A 48 -14.09 -9.31 -3.45
C PHE A 48 -13.25 -8.70 -2.32
N PRO A 49 -13.71 -7.64 -1.65
CA PRO A 49 -12.94 -6.94 -0.62
C PRO A 49 -12.48 -7.88 0.49
N LEU A 50 -11.27 -7.69 0.97
CA LEU A 50 -10.84 -8.29 2.22
C LEU A 50 -11.56 -7.63 3.40
N VAL A 51 -12.01 -8.43 4.35
CA VAL A 51 -12.63 -7.99 5.60
C VAL A 51 -12.03 -8.72 6.80
N SER A 52 -12.16 -8.12 7.98
CA SER A 52 -11.79 -8.74 9.26
C SER A 52 -12.76 -8.30 10.36
N ASP A 53 -12.95 -9.16 11.36
CA ASP A 53 -13.64 -8.83 12.62
C ASP A 53 -12.83 -7.91 13.54
N GLY A 54 -11.61 -7.58 13.12
CA GLY A 54 -10.63 -6.78 13.85
C GLY A 54 -9.85 -7.61 14.87
N LYS A 55 -8.89 -6.97 15.57
CA LYS A 55 -8.23 -7.59 16.73
C LYS A 55 -9.30 -7.91 17.80
N GLY A 56 -9.41 -9.17 18.21
CA GLY A 56 -10.26 -9.58 19.32
C GLY A 56 -9.76 -9.01 20.65
N THR A 57 -10.34 -9.45 21.77
CA THR A 57 -9.86 -9.10 23.13
C THR A 57 -8.52 -9.77 23.50
N GLY A 58 -7.97 -10.61 22.64
CA GLY A 58 -6.62 -11.13 22.70
C GLY A 58 -5.86 -10.85 21.39
N ASP A 59 -4.54 -10.96 21.41
CA ASP A 59 -3.62 -10.70 20.27
C ASP A 59 -3.84 -11.61 19.04
N ASP A 60 -4.89 -12.43 19.02
CA ASP A 60 -5.30 -13.19 17.86
C ASP A 60 -5.90 -12.26 16.80
N TYR A 61 -5.13 -12.03 15.74
CA TYR A 61 -5.62 -11.41 14.52
C TYR A 61 -6.77 -12.26 13.96
N ALA A 62 -8.01 -11.75 14.02
CA ALA A 62 -9.13 -12.40 13.34
C ALA A 62 -8.76 -12.62 11.86
N HIS A 63 -9.04 -13.83 11.36
CA HIS A 63 -8.66 -14.24 10.02
C HIS A 63 -9.33 -13.34 8.97
N ALA A 64 -8.50 -12.56 8.26
CA ALA A 64 -8.96 -11.75 7.15
C ALA A 64 -9.39 -12.66 5.99
N HIS A 65 -10.59 -12.45 5.45
CA HIS A 65 -11.15 -13.25 4.36
C HIS A 65 -11.88 -12.36 3.36
N ARG A 66 -12.20 -12.88 2.17
CA ARG A 66 -12.84 -12.12 1.10
C ARG A 66 -14.34 -12.37 1.07
N VAL A 67 -15.12 -11.30 0.94
CA VAL A 67 -16.58 -11.35 0.89
C VAL A 67 -17.12 -10.66 -0.36
N ARG A 68 -18.43 -10.76 -0.61
CA ARG A 68 -19.06 -9.95 -1.65
C ARG A 68 -19.10 -8.48 -1.21
N PRO A 69 -19.08 -7.53 -2.14
CA PRO A 69 -18.87 -6.12 -1.79
C PRO A 69 -19.97 -5.53 -0.91
N TRP A 70 -21.21 -5.97 -1.09
CA TRP A 70 -22.34 -5.58 -0.25
C TRP A 70 -22.24 -6.12 1.18
N GLN A 71 -21.60 -7.27 1.39
CA GLN A 71 -21.39 -7.87 2.72
C GLN A 71 -20.32 -7.14 3.53
N ALA A 72 -19.40 -6.46 2.85
CA ALA A 72 -18.21 -5.91 3.51
C ALA A 72 -18.56 -4.89 4.60
N TRP A 73 -19.61 -4.09 4.40
CA TRP A 73 -20.06 -3.07 5.35
C TRP A 73 -20.55 -3.61 6.70
N SER A 74 -20.76 -4.93 6.81
CA SER A 74 -21.11 -5.60 8.06
C SER A 74 -19.90 -5.92 8.94
N PHE A 75 -18.69 -5.72 8.41
CA PHE A 75 -17.44 -6.02 9.09
C PHE A 75 -16.75 -4.74 9.63
N PRO A 76 -16.06 -4.83 10.78
CA PRO A 76 -15.34 -3.69 11.37
C PRO A 76 -14.17 -3.17 10.53
N GLU A 77 -13.51 -4.03 9.76
CA GLU A 77 -12.35 -3.66 8.95
C GLU A 77 -12.55 -4.12 7.51
N ILE A 78 -12.29 -3.23 6.55
CA ILE A 78 -12.61 -3.41 5.13
C ILE A 78 -11.48 -2.89 4.23
N GLU A 79 -11.20 -3.59 3.13
CA GLU A 79 -10.31 -3.18 2.03
C GLU A 79 -10.99 -2.17 1.08
N TYR A 80 -11.21 -0.94 1.55
CA TYR A 80 -11.83 0.13 0.75
C TYR A 80 -10.86 1.25 0.34
N ALA A 81 -9.92 1.62 1.21
CA ALA A 81 -9.01 2.74 0.97
C ALA A 81 -7.90 2.37 0.00
N ARG A 82 -7.36 1.15 0.12
CA ARG A 82 -6.39 0.55 -0.78
C ARG A 82 -7.02 -0.66 -1.47
N THR A 83 -7.49 -0.45 -2.69
CA THR A 83 -7.93 -1.53 -3.58
C THR A 83 -6.72 -2.22 -4.26
N PRO A 84 -6.88 -3.40 -4.85
CA PRO A 84 -5.81 -4.11 -5.55
C PRO A 84 -5.14 -3.27 -6.65
N THR A 85 -5.88 -2.37 -7.29
CA THR A 85 -5.41 -1.59 -8.44
C THR A 85 -5.16 -0.11 -8.13
N SER A 86 -5.63 0.40 -6.99
CA SER A 86 -5.48 1.81 -6.64
C SER A 86 -5.65 2.14 -5.15
N PHE A 87 -5.15 3.30 -4.74
CA PHE A 87 -5.48 3.95 -3.50
C PHE A 87 -6.58 4.99 -3.76
N ALA A 88 -7.73 4.84 -3.09
CA ALA A 88 -8.84 5.78 -3.11
C ALA A 88 -8.76 6.79 -1.95
N ALA A 89 -8.03 6.44 -0.89
CA ALA A 89 -7.74 7.30 0.25
C ALA A 89 -6.32 7.02 0.78
N LEU A 90 -5.73 8.00 1.45
CA LEU A 90 -4.63 7.81 2.38
C LEU A 90 -5.22 7.48 3.75
N VAL A 91 -4.67 6.47 4.42
CA VAL A 91 -5.05 6.10 5.78
C VAL A 91 -3.79 6.01 6.62
N VAL A 92 -3.82 6.64 7.79
CA VAL A 92 -2.79 6.52 8.83
C VAL A 92 -3.45 5.86 10.03
N ASP A 93 -2.84 4.79 10.52
CA ASP A 93 -3.25 4.10 11.74
C ASP A 93 -2.45 4.67 12.91
N VAL A 94 -3.14 5.16 13.94
CA VAL A 94 -2.53 5.80 15.11
C VAL A 94 -3.04 5.08 16.34
N ASP A 95 -2.12 4.45 17.08
CA ASP A 95 -2.46 3.67 18.26
C ASP A 95 -2.60 4.54 19.52
N GLY A 96 -3.36 4.03 20.50
CA GLY A 96 -3.39 4.55 21.86
C GLY A 96 -4.51 5.55 22.16
N ALA A 97 -4.78 5.73 23.46
CA ALA A 97 -5.92 6.49 23.96
C ALA A 97 -5.87 7.99 23.63
N ALA A 98 -4.67 8.56 23.48
CA ALA A 98 -4.46 9.96 23.15
C ALA A 98 -4.45 10.24 21.64
N ALA A 99 -4.67 9.24 20.79
CA ALA A 99 -4.56 9.38 19.33
C ALA A 99 -5.51 10.46 18.76
N GLY A 100 -6.72 10.55 19.30
CA GLY A 100 -7.69 11.59 18.93
C GLY A 100 -7.21 13.01 19.27
N GLU A 101 -6.66 13.21 20.47
CA GLU A 101 -6.10 14.50 20.91
C GLU A 101 -4.89 14.88 20.06
N HIS A 102 -4.00 13.92 19.78
CA HIS A 102 -2.84 14.15 18.93
C HIS A 102 -3.24 14.58 17.52
N LEU A 103 -4.27 13.96 16.93
CA LEU A 103 -4.80 14.38 15.65
C LEU A 103 -5.31 15.82 15.68
N VAL A 104 -6.05 16.22 16.72
CA VAL A 104 -6.56 17.60 16.86
C VAL A 104 -5.39 18.58 16.89
N MET A 105 -4.38 18.33 17.74
CA MET A 105 -3.20 19.19 17.85
C MET A 105 -2.43 19.30 16.52
N ALA A 106 -2.23 18.18 15.81
CA ALA A 106 -1.51 18.18 14.53
C ALA A 106 -2.26 18.96 13.43
N VAL A 107 -3.60 18.94 13.45
CA VAL A 107 -4.42 19.76 12.55
C VAL A 107 -4.34 21.23 12.93
N GLU A 108 -4.47 21.57 14.21
CA GLU A 108 -4.39 22.96 14.72
C GLU A 108 -3.02 23.60 14.47
N ASN A 109 -1.94 22.83 14.65
CA ASN A 109 -0.57 23.26 14.33
C ASN A 109 -0.31 23.34 12.81
N GLY A 110 -1.24 22.87 11.98
CA GLY A 110 -1.11 22.86 10.54
C GLY A 110 -0.08 21.86 10.00
N GLU A 111 0.27 20.84 10.78
CA GLU A 111 1.22 19.78 10.43
C GLU A 111 0.61 18.80 9.43
N VAL A 112 -0.70 18.52 9.56
CA VAL A 112 -1.47 17.73 8.60
C VAL A 112 -2.70 18.50 8.15
N CYS A 113 -3.26 18.12 6.99
CA CYS A 113 -4.56 18.62 6.58
C CYS A 113 -5.67 18.02 7.47
N GLU A 114 -6.77 18.74 7.67
CA GLU A 114 -7.96 18.19 8.30
C GLU A 114 -8.43 16.93 7.54
N PRO A 115 -8.58 15.78 8.21
CA PRO A 115 -8.99 14.55 7.52
C PRO A 115 -10.45 14.63 7.06
N ASN A 116 -10.82 13.75 6.14
CA ASN A 116 -12.22 13.63 5.77
C ASN A 116 -13.02 12.98 6.89
N TRP A 117 -12.45 11.98 7.56
CA TRP A 117 -12.98 11.40 8.79
C TRP A 117 -11.89 10.66 9.56
N ALA A 118 -12.19 10.35 10.82
CA ALA A 118 -11.42 9.44 11.64
C ALA A 118 -12.35 8.38 12.25
N VAL A 119 -11.87 7.14 12.33
CA VAL A 119 -12.60 6.04 12.96
C VAL A 119 -11.82 5.57 14.18
N MET A 120 -12.35 5.84 15.37
CA MET A 120 -11.75 5.51 16.65
C MET A 120 -12.29 4.18 17.18
N ARG A 121 -11.40 3.27 17.59
CA ARG A 121 -11.76 2.05 18.30
C ARG A 121 -12.03 2.39 19.77
N ARG A 122 -13.24 2.12 20.28
CA ARG A 122 -13.62 2.48 21.66
C ARG A 122 -12.74 1.81 22.72
N ALA A 123 -12.28 0.58 22.46
CA ALA A 123 -11.53 -0.21 23.43
C ALA A 123 -10.10 0.30 23.67
N SER A 124 -9.39 0.73 22.61
CA SER A 124 -7.99 1.17 22.70
C SER A 124 -7.81 2.69 22.56
N GLY A 125 -8.82 3.39 22.03
CA GLY A 125 -8.75 4.79 21.62
C GLY A 125 -7.93 5.04 20.35
N GLY A 126 -7.29 4.00 19.80
CA GLY A 126 -6.57 4.10 18.53
C GLY A 126 -7.51 4.44 17.37
N ILE A 127 -7.00 5.18 16.40
CA ILE A 127 -7.78 5.75 15.30
C ILE A 127 -7.18 5.41 13.94
N HIS A 128 -8.04 5.15 12.96
CA HIS A 128 -7.68 5.27 11.56
C HIS A 128 -8.10 6.64 11.05
N VAL A 129 -7.13 7.44 10.61
CA VAL A 129 -7.33 8.78 10.06
C VAL A 129 -7.34 8.71 8.55
N VAL A 130 -8.35 9.29 7.89
CA VAL A 130 -8.60 9.08 6.46
C VAL A 130 -8.67 10.38 5.67
N TRP A 131 -7.83 10.49 4.63
CA TRP A 131 -7.90 11.54 3.61
C TRP A 131 -8.27 10.93 2.26
N THR A 132 -9.47 11.20 1.77
CA THR A 132 -9.94 10.77 0.46
C THR A 132 -9.26 11.52 -0.66
N LEU A 133 -8.96 10.78 -1.73
CA LEU A 133 -8.29 11.33 -2.91
C LEU A 133 -9.33 11.64 -3.99
N ALA A 134 -9.36 12.89 -4.45
CA ALA A 134 -10.21 13.35 -5.55
C ALA A 134 -9.97 12.53 -6.82
N CYS A 135 -8.71 12.16 -7.06
CA CYS A 135 -8.30 11.23 -8.10
C CYS A 135 -7.53 10.06 -7.48
N PRO A 136 -8.04 8.82 -7.58
CA PRO A 136 -7.37 7.64 -7.05
C PRO A 136 -6.00 7.38 -7.67
N VAL A 137 -5.05 6.99 -6.84
CA VAL A 137 -3.67 6.71 -7.27
C VAL A 137 -3.53 5.25 -7.65
N HIS A 138 -3.30 5.00 -8.94
CA HIS A 138 -3.15 3.64 -9.45
C HIS A 138 -1.81 3.00 -9.05
N ARG A 139 -1.82 1.70 -8.77
CA ARG A 139 -0.66 0.92 -8.28
C ARG A 139 -0.32 -0.33 -9.08
N TYR A 140 -0.91 -0.50 -10.26
CA TYR A 140 -0.56 -1.58 -11.18
C TYR A 140 0.80 -1.31 -11.86
N PRO A 141 1.48 -2.33 -12.43
CA PRO A 141 2.87 -2.21 -12.91
C PRO A 141 3.14 -1.09 -13.93
N THR A 142 2.14 -0.72 -14.74
CA THR A 142 2.23 0.34 -15.76
C THR A 142 1.70 1.70 -15.27
N ALA A 143 1.32 1.83 -13.99
CA ALA A 143 0.83 3.07 -13.43
C ALA A 143 1.93 4.14 -13.36
N LYS A 144 1.53 5.41 -13.41
CA LYS A 144 2.47 6.54 -13.32
C LYS A 144 3.17 6.53 -11.96
N ALA A 145 4.50 6.47 -11.97
CA ALA A 145 5.30 6.46 -10.75
C ALA A 145 5.22 7.78 -9.95
N GLY A 146 4.97 8.92 -10.60
CA GLY A 146 4.89 10.23 -9.96
C GLY A 146 3.82 10.30 -8.86
N PRO A 147 2.54 10.06 -9.16
CA PRO A 147 1.46 10.03 -8.16
C PRO A 147 1.70 9.02 -7.04
N LEU A 148 2.24 7.83 -7.34
CA LEU A 148 2.57 6.83 -6.31
C LEU A 148 3.64 7.33 -5.35
N LYS A 149 4.70 7.95 -5.86
CA LYS A 149 5.76 8.54 -5.03
C LYS A 149 5.25 9.72 -4.21
N ALA A 150 4.39 10.55 -4.79
CA ALA A 150 3.77 11.66 -4.08
C ALA A 150 2.88 11.17 -2.93
N LEU A 151 2.01 10.19 -3.19
CA LEU A 151 1.18 9.58 -2.15
C LEU A 151 2.02 8.92 -1.05
N ALA A 152 3.08 8.18 -1.42
CA ALA A 152 3.98 7.58 -0.44
C ALA A 152 4.64 8.65 0.44
N ARG A 153 5.13 9.74 -0.16
CA ARG A 153 5.75 10.85 0.58
C ARG A 153 4.78 11.57 1.51
N VAL A 154 3.55 11.81 1.08
CA VAL A 154 2.49 12.35 1.94
C VAL A 154 2.21 11.40 3.09
N GLY A 155 2.04 10.10 2.80
CA GLY A 155 1.77 9.09 3.82
C GLY A 155 2.89 8.96 4.85
N GLU A 156 4.15 8.97 4.40
CA GLU A 156 5.33 8.96 5.30
C GLU A 156 5.35 10.20 6.21
N PHE A 157 5.05 11.38 5.66
CA PHE A 157 5.01 12.61 6.45
C PHE A 157 3.87 12.60 7.46
N TYR A 158 2.65 12.24 7.03
CA TYR A 158 1.46 12.27 7.88
C TYR A 158 1.54 11.20 8.97
N ALA A 159 2.06 10.01 8.65
CA ALA A 159 2.34 8.99 9.66
C ALA A 159 3.40 9.48 10.66
N SER A 160 4.46 10.16 10.20
CA SER A 160 5.46 10.71 11.12
C SER A 160 4.91 11.85 12.00
N ALA A 161 4.04 12.70 11.47
CA ALA A 161 3.44 13.81 12.20
C ALA A 161 2.47 13.31 13.28
N LEU A 162 1.73 12.24 12.99
CA LEU A 162 0.73 11.68 13.90
C LEU A 162 1.23 10.56 14.80
N ASP A 163 2.53 10.24 14.76
CA ASP A 163 3.10 9.04 15.39
C ASP A 163 2.36 7.75 15.00
N GLY A 164 1.98 7.66 13.73
CA GLY A 164 1.25 6.53 13.17
C GLY A 164 2.12 5.29 12.95
N ASP A 165 1.49 4.12 12.91
CA ASP A 165 2.15 2.84 12.70
C ASP A 165 2.86 2.79 11.33
N ALA A 166 4.19 2.84 11.37
CA ALA A 166 5.04 2.70 10.18
C ALA A 166 4.93 1.32 9.49
N GLY A 167 4.41 0.31 10.20
CA GLY A 167 4.11 -1.03 9.67
C GLY A 167 2.76 -1.13 8.94
N TYR A 168 1.89 -0.14 9.10
CA TYR A 168 0.54 -0.20 8.56
C TYR A 168 0.55 -0.11 7.02
N ALA A 169 0.11 -1.19 6.37
CA ALA A 169 0.11 -1.30 4.92
C ALA A 169 -1.10 -0.63 4.25
N GLY A 170 -2.09 -0.14 5.00
CA GLY A 170 -3.30 0.46 4.45
C GLY A 170 -4.29 -0.51 3.81
N VAL A 171 -4.13 -1.83 4.00
CA VAL A 171 -4.99 -2.85 3.34
C VAL A 171 -6.35 -2.92 4.00
N LEU A 172 -6.40 -3.14 5.32
CA LEU A 172 -7.64 -3.15 6.10
C LEU A 172 -7.77 -1.83 6.82
N ALA A 173 -8.82 -1.07 6.53
CA ALA A 173 -9.14 0.16 7.23
C ALA A 173 -10.41 -0.01 8.06
N HIS A 174 -10.49 0.67 9.20
CA HIS A 174 -11.71 0.68 9.99
C HIS A 174 -12.91 1.16 9.17
N ASN A 175 -14.00 0.41 9.29
CA ASN A 175 -15.26 0.67 8.66
C ASN A 175 -15.94 1.86 9.38
N PRO A 176 -16.18 2.98 8.68
CA PRO A 176 -16.81 4.13 9.30
C PRO A 176 -18.27 3.88 9.74
N MET A 177 -18.90 2.77 9.33
CA MET A 177 -20.25 2.36 9.74
C MET A 177 -20.29 1.35 10.89
N ALA A 178 -19.13 0.95 11.43
CA ALA A 178 -19.06 -0.09 12.46
C ALA A 178 -19.77 0.29 13.77
N ASP A 179 -19.95 1.59 14.06
CA ASP A 179 -20.68 2.09 15.24
C ASP A 179 -22.14 1.60 15.22
N GLY A 180 -22.83 1.75 14.08
CA GLY A 180 -24.26 1.45 13.95
C GLY A 180 -24.62 -0.05 14.00
N HIS A 181 -23.68 -0.94 13.66
CA HIS A 181 -23.95 -2.38 13.61
C HIS A 181 -23.34 -3.17 14.77
N ARG A 182 -22.26 -2.69 15.38
CA ARG A 182 -21.54 -3.44 16.42
C ARG A 182 -21.02 -2.58 17.57
N GLY A 183 -21.20 -1.25 17.56
CA GLY A 183 -20.82 -0.34 18.64
C GLY A 183 -19.33 -0.32 19.00
N ARG A 184 -18.45 -0.90 18.17
CA ARG A 184 -17.02 -1.08 18.49
C ARG A 184 -16.16 0.14 18.20
N CYS A 185 -16.61 0.97 17.25
CA CYS A 185 -15.88 2.14 16.80
C CYS A 185 -16.79 3.37 16.81
N VAL A 186 -16.21 4.55 16.85
CA VAL A 186 -16.87 5.84 16.68
C VAL A 186 -16.27 6.51 15.46
N THR A 187 -17.12 7.03 14.58
CA THR A 187 -16.66 7.77 13.41
C THR A 187 -16.92 9.25 13.58
N THR A 188 -15.87 10.06 13.45
CA THR A 188 -15.98 11.52 13.40
C THR A 188 -15.82 11.95 11.96
N TRP A 189 -16.89 12.52 11.40
CA TRP A 189 -16.90 13.10 10.05
C TRP A 189 -16.49 14.56 10.12
N LEU A 190 -15.51 14.96 9.30
CA LEU A 190 -14.87 16.28 9.41
C LEU A 190 -15.00 17.04 8.09
N ARG A 191 -14.24 16.64 7.07
CA ARG A 191 -14.28 17.27 5.75
C ARG A 191 -15.01 16.43 4.70
N HIS A 192 -15.89 17.07 3.94
CA HIS A 192 -16.61 16.41 2.84
C HIS A 192 -15.82 16.36 1.52
N GLN A 193 -15.08 17.42 1.20
CA GLN A 193 -14.42 17.54 -0.10
C GLN A 193 -13.18 16.64 -0.16
N PRO A 194 -13.02 15.83 -1.22
CA PRO A 194 -11.83 15.01 -1.37
C PRO A 194 -10.63 15.86 -1.76
N TYR A 195 -9.44 15.39 -1.38
CA TYR A 195 -8.19 16.10 -1.57
C TYR A 195 -7.53 15.81 -2.92
N SER A 196 -6.91 16.83 -3.51
CA SER A 196 -5.87 16.56 -4.51
C SER A 196 -4.58 16.11 -3.81
N LEU A 197 -3.74 15.32 -4.49
CA LEU A 197 -2.42 14.98 -3.94
C LEU A 197 -1.53 16.22 -3.73
N GLY A 198 -1.72 17.27 -4.54
CA GLY A 198 -1.00 18.53 -4.38
C GLY A 198 -1.35 19.20 -3.07
N GLU A 199 -2.65 19.30 -2.78
CA GLU A 199 -3.17 19.91 -1.55
C GLU A 199 -2.66 19.19 -0.29
N LEU A 200 -2.67 17.84 -0.27
CA LEU A 200 -2.08 17.11 0.87
C LEU A 200 -0.57 17.34 1.01
N ALA A 201 0.12 17.52 -0.10
CA ALA A 201 1.57 17.73 -0.13
C ALA A 201 2.00 19.14 0.28
N GLU A 202 1.09 20.13 0.29
CA GLU A 202 1.37 21.50 0.75
C GLU A 202 1.80 21.55 2.22
N ARG A 203 1.37 20.57 3.02
CA ARG A 203 1.76 20.44 4.43
C ARG A 203 3.20 19.98 4.62
N ILE A 204 3.83 19.40 3.59
CA ILE A 204 5.17 18.85 3.69
C ILE A 204 6.19 19.99 3.58
N PRO A 205 7.00 20.29 4.62
CA PRO A 205 7.99 21.35 4.55
C PRO A 205 9.02 21.12 3.43
N ALA A 206 9.52 22.21 2.85
CA ALA A 206 10.60 22.13 1.88
C ALA A 206 11.84 21.49 2.53
N GLY A 207 12.44 20.50 1.84
CA GLY A 207 13.58 19.76 2.39
C GLY A 207 13.23 18.70 3.43
N TRP A 208 11.94 18.54 3.78
CA TRP A 208 11.52 17.45 4.65
C TRP A 208 11.91 16.11 4.03
N HIS A 209 12.51 15.28 4.86
CA HIS A 209 12.79 13.90 4.57
C HIS A 209 12.56 13.15 5.87
N GLN A 210 11.84 12.04 5.78
CA GLN A 210 11.79 11.13 6.91
C GLN A 210 13.25 10.74 7.22
N PRO A 211 13.71 10.90 8.47
CA PRO A 211 14.95 10.26 8.86
C PRO A 211 14.78 8.81 8.47
N ARG A 212 15.65 8.30 7.60
CA ARG A 212 15.80 6.86 7.53
C ARG A 212 16.33 6.51 8.90
N LEU A 213 15.43 6.20 9.83
CA LEU A 213 15.78 5.41 11.00
C LEU A 213 16.64 4.31 10.38
N PRO A 214 17.94 4.20 10.73
CA PRO A 214 18.67 3.02 10.31
C PRO A 214 17.74 1.87 10.66
N ALA A 215 17.42 1.03 9.68
CA ALA A 215 16.34 0.02 9.67
C ALA A 215 16.49 -1.08 10.76
N VAL A 216 17.11 -0.70 11.86
CA VAL A 216 17.69 -1.39 12.98
C VAL A 216 16.85 -1.18 14.26
N ARG A 217 15.86 -0.26 14.28
CA ARG A 217 15.04 -0.01 15.50
C ARG A 217 13.55 -0.39 15.44
N THR A 218 12.93 -0.65 14.29
CA THR A 218 11.57 -1.24 14.23
C THR A 218 11.62 -2.74 13.90
N ALA A 219 10.72 -3.56 14.44
CA ALA A 219 10.64 -5.00 14.14
C ALA A 219 10.42 -5.27 12.64
N ALA A 220 9.50 -4.53 12.00
CA ALA A 220 9.24 -4.63 10.56
C ALA A 220 10.44 -4.20 9.70
N GLY A 221 11.16 -3.15 10.10
CA GLY A 221 12.34 -2.65 9.38
C GLY A 221 13.52 -3.62 9.41
N ARG A 222 13.72 -4.31 10.54
CA ARG A 222 14.76 -5.34 10.70
C ARG A 222 14.48 -6.57 9.83
N ASN A 223 13.21 -6.99 9.76
CA ASN A 223 12.79 -8.10 8.92
C ASN A 223 13.02 -7.80 7.42
N ASP A 224 12.58 -6.64 6.92
CA ASP A 224 12.82 -6.22 5.52
C ASP A 224 14.33 -6.03 5.24
N ALA A 225 15.08 -5.44 6.18
CA ALA A 225 16.51 -5.27 6.05
C ALA A 225 17.24 -6.63 5.94
N LEU A 226 16.91 -7.58 6.82
CA LEU A 226 17.45 -8.94 6.80
C LEU A 226 17.06 -9.66 5.50
N PHE A 227 15.79 -9.60 5.10
CA PHE A 227 15.31 -10.19 3.85
C PHE A 227 16.06 -9.66 2.63
N ARG A 228 16.21 -8.34 2.51
CA ARG A 228 16.93 -7.71 1.39
C ARG A 228 18.40 -8.06 1.38
N ALA A 229 19.05 -8.10 2.56
CA ALA A 229 20.45 -8.51 2.69
C ALA A 229 20.64 -9.96 2.23
N LEU A 230 19.78 -10.86 2.69
CA LEU A 230 19.82 -12.27 2.33
C LEU A 230 19.47 -12.53 0.86
N CYS A 231 18.51 -11.80 0.27
CA CYS A 231 18.22 -11.91 -1.16
C CYS A 231 19.42 -11.48 -2.01
N ARG A 232 20.18 -10.45 -1.60
CA ARG A 232 21.44 -10.08 -2.28
C ARG A 232 22.50 -11.17 -2.15
N PHE A 233 22.65 -11.73 -0.96
CA PHE A 233 23.61 -12.81 -0.70
C PHE A 233 23.28 -14.09 -1.48
N ALA A 234 22.01 -14.52 -1.43
CA ALA A 234 21.50 -15.73 -2.09
C ALA A 234 21.42 -15.61 -3.62
N GLY A 235 21.51 -14.39 -4.17
CA GLY A 235 21.60 -14.14 -5.61
C GLY A 235 22.94 -14.54 -6.24
N THR A 236 23.94 -14.89 -5.43
CA THR A 236 25.21 -15.46 -5.90
C THR A 236 25.09 -16.97 -6.11
N ALA A 237 25.65 -17.48 -7.22
CA ALA A 237 25.60 -18.91 -7.55
C ALA A 237 26.34 -19.75 -6.48
N GLY A 238 25.84 -20.97 -6.21
CA GLY A 238 26.46 -21.93 -5.29
C GLY A 238 26.07 -21.84 -3.81
N ARG A 239 25.21 -20.90 -3.41
CA ARG A 239 24.74 -20.79 -2.02
C ARG A 239 23.61 -21.79 -1.73
N ASN A 240 23.82 -22.67 -0.75
CA ASN A 240 22.81 -23.60 -0.22
C ASN A 240 22.07 -22.99 0.99
N GLN A 241 21.05 -23.69 1.48
CA GLN A 241 20.25 -23.24 2.63
C GLN A 241 21.09 -23.00 3.89
N VAL A 242 22.12 -23.81 4.13
CA VAL A 242 23.02 -23.67 5.28
C VAL A 242 23.80 -22.36 5.21
N ALA A 243 24.35 -22.02 4.04
CA ALA A 243 25.06 -20.76 3.83
C ALA A 243 24.15 -19.54 4.04
N ILE A 244 22.88 -19.62 3.62
CA ILE A 244 21.91 -18.54 3.82
C ILE A 244 21.55 -18.39 5.30
N ALA A 245 21.42 -19.49 6.05
CA ALA A 245 21.14 -19.46 7.48
C ALA A 245 22.32 -18.85 8.27
N ILE A 246 23.57 -19.22 7.95
CA ILE A 246 24.76 -18.64 8.58
C ILE A 246 24.85 -17.13 8.32
N GLU A 247 24.60 -16.70 7.09
CA GLU A 247 24.58 -15.26 6.77
C GLU A 247 23.44 -14.54 7.48
N ALA A 248 22.31 -15.19 7.69
CA ALA A 248 21.17 -14.61 8.40
C ALA A 248 21.53 -14.29 9.85
N GLU A 249 22.18 -15.22 10.55
CA GLU A 249 22.68 -14.98 11.90
C GLU A 249 23.74 -13.87 11.93
N ARG A 250 24.66 -13.85 10.95
CA ARG A 250 25.69 -12.81 10.83
C ARG A 250 25.08 -11.42 10.66
N VAL A 251 24.09 -11.27 9.78
CA VAL A 251 23.43 -9.98 9.53
C VAL A 251 22.56 -9.59 10.73
N ASN A 252 21.88 -10.54 11.35
CA ASN A 252 21.04 -10.30 12.52
C ASN A 252 21.85 -9.79 13.72
N ALA A 253 23.09 -10.27 13.89
CA ALA A 253 24.02 -9.83 14.93
C ALA A 253 24.50 -8.38 14.76
N ILE A 254 24.37 -7.79 13.57
CA ILE A 254 24.71 -6.37 13.31
C ILE A 254 23.61 -5.44 13.85
N PHE A 255 22.39 -5.95 14.04
CA PHE A 255 21.30 -5.13 14.55
C PHE A 255 21.51 -4.80 16.03
N THR A 256 21.27 -3.54 16.40
CA THR A 256 21.31 -3.07 17.79
C THR A 256 20.34 -3.86 18.69
N CYS A 257 19.26 -4.40 18.12
CA CYS A 257 18.39 -5.37 18.75
C CYS A 257 18.15 -6.53 17.76
N PRO A 258 18.80 -7.68 17.93
CA PRO A 258 18.62 -8.84 17.05
C PRO A 258 17.16 -9.33 17.02
N LEU A 259 16.75 -9.89 15.87
CA LEU A 259 15.47 -10.57 15.73
C LEU A 259 15.47 -11.92 16.49
N PRO A 260 14.33 -12.36 17.04
CA PRO A 260 14.18 -13.69 17.61
C PRO A 260 14.50 -14.79 16.59
N ALA A 261 15.03 -15.92 17.06
CA ALA A 261 15.46 -17.03 16.20
C ALA A 261 14.35 -17.55 15.27
N GLN A 262 13.09 -17.56 15.73
CA GLN A 262 11.96 -17.98 14.91
C GLN A 262 11.71 -17.02 13.73
N GLU A 263 11.90 -15.72 13.95
CA GLU A 263 11.73 -14.71 12.92
C GLU A 263 12.84 -14.79 11.88
N VAL A 264 14.09 -15.00 12.31
CA VAL A 264 15.23 -15.27 11.41
C VAL A 264 14.94 -16.49 10.52
N ARG A 265 14.43 -17.59 11.10
CA ARG A 265 14.02 -18.79 10.34
C ARG A 265 12.93 -18.49 9.31
N HIS A 266 11.93 -17.69 9.65
CA HIS A 266 10.88 -17.28 8.73
C HIS A 266 11.42 -16.44 7.56
N VAL A 267 12.37 -15.53 7.82
CA VAL A 267 13.03 -14.75 6.77
C VAL A 267 13.84 -15.66 5.84
N VAL A 268 14.63 -16.58 6.39
CA VAL A 268 15.39 -17.56 5.59
C VAL A 268 14.46 -18.38 4.68
N ALA A 269 13.34 -18.88 5.21
CA ALA A 269 12.35 -19.61 4.43
C ALA A 269 11.72 -18.74 3.32
N SER A 270 11.47 -17.46 3.59
CA SER A 270 10.96 -16.51 2.61
C SER A 270 11.94 -16.30 1.45
N VAL A 271 13.24 -16.15 1.75
CA VAL A 271 14.31 -16.01 0.76
C VAL A 271 14.45 -17.26 -0.10
N LEU A 272 14.36 -18.45 0.49
CA LEU A 272 14.40 -19.72 -0.25
C LEU A 272 13.22 -19.86 -1.21
N ARG A 273 11.99 -19.54 -0.76
CA ARG A 273 10.80 -19.51 -1.62
C ARG A 273 10.92 -18.48 -2.74
N TYR A 274 11.43 -17.29 -2.41
CA TYR A 274 11.71 -16.24 -3.39
C TYR A 274 12.70 -16.76 -4.45
N ARG A 275 13.80 -17.39 -4.03
CA ARG A 275 14.80 -17.98 -4.93
C ARG A 275 14.23 -19.11 -5.79
N ALA A 276 13.42 -19.99 -5.22
CA ALA A 276 12.77 -21.08 -5.97
C ALA A 276 11.83 -20.52 -7.06
N ARG A 277 11.04 -19.49 -6.72
CA ARG A 277 10.18 -18.78 -7.69
C ARG A 277 11.00 -18.09 -8.79
N TRP A 278 12.11 -17.46 -8.42
CA TRP A 278 13.04 -16.83 -9.36
C TRP A 278 13.71 -17.84 -10.30
N ALA A 279 14.15 -18.98 -9.78
CA ALA A 279 14.72 -20.07 -10.57
C ALA A 279 13.69 -20.64 -11.55
N ALA A 280 12.46 -20.89 -11.08
CA ALA A 280 11.35 -21.36 -11.92
C ALA A 280 10.95 -20.37 -13.02
N SER A 281 11.19 -19.07 -12.82
CA SER A 281 10.90 -18.03 -13.82
C SER A 281 11.91 -17.93 -14.97
N GLY A 282 12.93 -18.80 -15.01
CA GLY A 282 13.92 -18.85 -16.10
C GLY A 282 14.90 -17.67 -16.14
N TRP A 283 14.94 -16.83 -15.10
CA TRP A 283 15.84 -15.69 -14.95
C TRP A 283 17.26 -16.13 -14.52
N HIS A 284 17.92 -16.94 -15.35
CA HIS A 284 19.34 -17.26 -15.15
C HIS A 284 20.24 -16.04 -15.41
N GLN A 285 21.34 -15.98 -14.67
CA GLN A 285 22.39 -14.95 -14.70
C GLN A 285 22.82 -14.56 -16.13
N ALA A 286 22.89 -15.51 -17.07
CA ALA A 286 23.33 -15.24 -18.45
C ALA A 286 22.35 -14.36 -19.24
N SER A 287 21.04 -14.61 -19.15
CA SER A 287 20.04 -13.83 -19.86
C SER A 287 19.86 -12.45 -19.22
N PHE A 288 20.00 -12.33 -17.90
CA PHE A 288 20.00 -11.04 -17.20
C PHE A 288 21.25 -10.20 -17.49
N LEU A 289 22.45 -10.79 -17.40
CA LEU A 289 23.71 -10.12 -17.75
C LEU A 289 23.71 -9.70 -19.21
N ALA A 290 23.23 -10.55 -20.13
CA ALA A 290 23.09 -10.20 -21.54
C ALA A 290 22.09 -9.04 -21.75
N LYS A 291 20.97 -9.03 -21.01
CA LYS A 291 19.95 -7.97 -21.10
C LYS A 291 20.45 -6.66 -20.49
N GLN A 292 21.23 -6.72 -19.40
CA GLN A 292 21.87 -5.57 -18.77
C GLN A 292 23.03 -5.04 -19.63
N ALA A 293 23.85 -5.91 -20.21
CA ALA A 293 24.89 -5.54 -21.17
C ALA A 293 24.27 -4.87 -22.41
N ARG A 294 23.18 -5.43 -22.95
CA ARG A 294 22.45 -4.82 -24.07
C ARG A 294 21.88 -3.43 -23.72
N ARG A 295 21.30 -3.29 -22.52
CA ARG A 295 20.77 -2.01 -22.02
C ARG A 295 21.88 -0.99 -21.72
N GLY A 296 23.00 -1.43 -21.16
CA GLY A 296 24.19 -0.61 -20.90
C GLY A 296 24.85 -0.14 -22.18
N ALA A 297 24.98 -1.03 -23.18
CA ALA A 297 25.49 -0.67 -24.51
C ALA A 297 24.56 0.30 -25.24
N ALA A 298 23.24 0.10 -25.16
CA ALA A 298 22.26 1.05 -25.71
C ALA A 298 22.34 2.42 -24.99
N GLY A 299 22.42 2.43 -23.66
CA GLY A 299 22.59 3.65 -22.86
C GLY A 299 23.91 4.37 -23.12
N GLY A 300 25.00 3.63 -23.30
CA GLY A 300 26.32 4.16 -23.64
C GLY A 300 26.39 4.74 -25.05
N ARG A 301 25.70 4.13 -26.02
CA ARG A 301 25.57 4.68 -27.38
C ARG A 301 24.76 5.98 -27.43
N VAL A 302 23.79 6.13 -26.53
CA VAL A 302 22.95 7.34 -26.43
C VAL A 302 23.63 8.44 -25.61
N SER A 303 24.49 8.09 -24.66
CA SER A 303 25.19 9.04 -23.79
C SER A 303 26.61 9.34 -24.28
N LYS A 304 26.83 10.52 -24.87
CA LYS A 304 28.18 11.08 -25.03
C LYS A 304 28.63 11.70 -23.71
N GLY A 305 29.22 10.89 -22.83
CA GLY A 305 29.85 11.32 -21.58
C GLY A 305 28.97 11.14 -20.34
N GLY A 306 29.00 9.93 -19.76
CA GLY A 306 28.74 9.73 -18.32
C GLY A 306 27.42 10.27 -17.76
N GLY A 307 26.33 10.25 -18.53
CA GLY A 307 25.00 10.58 -18.03
C GLY A 307 24.75 12.05 -17.67
N ARG A 308 25.64 12.99 -18.04
CA ARG A 308 25.36 14.42 -17.88
C ARG A 308 24.50 14.91 -19.04
N PRO A 309 23.27 15.40 -18.81
CA PRO A 309 22.53 16.09 -19.87
C PRO A 309 23.33 17.31 -20.32
N ARG A 310 23.44 17.52 -21.65
CA ARG A 310 23.97 18.78 -22.20
C ARG A 310 23.16 19.94 -21.61
N LYS A 311 23.84 20.95 -21.08
CA LYS A 311 23.22 22.20 -20.64
C LYS A 311 22.79 22.95 -21.91
N TRP A 312 21.49 22.94 -22.19
CA TRP A 312 20.92 23.71 -23.30
C TRP A 312 20.96 25.19 -22.94
N ALA A 313 21.29 26.05 -23.92
CA ALA A 313 21.36 27.49 -23.67
C ALA A 313 19.96 28.07 -23.43
N ASP A 314 18.94 27.54 -24.12
CA ASP A 314 17.54 27.89 -23.91
C ASP A 314 16.56 26.73 -24.23
N ASP A 315 15.30 26.91 -23.86
CA ASP A 315 14.22 25.92 -24.02
C ASP A 315 13.78 25.75 -25.50
N ALA A 316 14.08 26.73 -26.36
CA ALA A 316 13.77 26.72 -27.78
C ALA A 316 14.76 25.87 -28.57
N GLU A 317 16.05 25.90 -28.22
CA GLU A 317 17.11 25.04 -28.74
C GLU A 317 16.78 23.57 -28.47
N ARG A 318 16.36 23.24 -27.24
CA ARG A 318 15.90 21.90 -26.87
C ARG A 318 14.73 21.42 -27.75
N LYS A 319 13.75 22.29 -28.00
CA LYS A 319 12.58 21.98 -28.84
C LYS A 319 12.93 21.81 -30.32
N ARG A 320 13.85 22.62 -30.88
CA ARG A 320 14.32 22.49 -32.27
C ARG A 320 15.05 21.16 -32.48
N GLU A 321 15.90 20.78 -31.54
CA GLU A 321 16.68 19.55 -31.60
C GLU A 321 15.80 18.29 -31.47
N TRP A 322 14.78 18.34 -30.60
CA TRP A 322 13.78 17.27 -30.51
C TRP A 322 13.00 17.10 -31.82
N LYS A 323 12.56 18.21 -32.44
CA LYS A 323 11.88 18.18 -33.75
C LYS A 323 12.79 17.62 -34.85
N ARG A 324 14.08 17.96 -34.84
CA ARG A 324 15.07 17.44 -35.81
C ARG A 324 15.23 15.93 -35.70
N ARG A 325 15.38 15.41 -34.47
CA ARG A 325 15.52 13.97 -34.19
C ARG A 325 14.29 13.16 -34.59
N ASN A 326 13.09 13.69 -34.36
CA ASN A 326 11.84 12.99 -34.67
C ASN A 326 11.39 13.13 -36.14
N ARG A 327 11.89 14.11 -36.89
CA ARG A 327 11.63 14.21 -38.35
C ARG A 327 12.27 13.07 -39.15
N GLY A 328 13.34 12.45 -38.66
CA GLY A 328 13.98 11.29 -39.30
C GLY A 328 13.23 9.96 -39.13
N ALA A 329 12.47 9.79 -38.05
CA ALA A 329 11.77 8.54 -37.73
C ALA A 329 10.55 8.27 -38.64
N THR A 330 10.05 9.28 -39.36
CA THR A 330 8.84 9.16 -40.20
C THR A 330 9.16 8.71 -41.63
N LYS A 331 10.43 8.77 -42.07
CA LYS A 331 10.82 8.37 -43.44
C LYS A 331 11.21 6.89 -43.60
N GLN A 332 11.44 6.16 -42.51
CA GLN A 332 11.80 4.72 -42.56
C GLN A 332 10.60 3.76 -42.43
N ALA A 333 9.38 4.27 -42.21
CA ALA A 333 8.18 3.43 -42.06
C ALA A 333 7.36 3.26 -43.35
N ASN A 334 7.82 3.79 -44.50
CA ASN A 334 7.07 3.74 -45.77
C ASN A 334 7.88 3.15 -46.95
N THR A 335 8.97 2.45 -46.66
CA THR A 335 9.70 1.61 -47.61
C THR A 335 10.22 0.40 -46.85
N GLY A 336 9.47 -0.69 -46.91
CA GLY A 336 9.69 -1.94 -46.19
C GLY A 336 8.44 -2.78 -46.24
#